data_AF-A0A1I3VL92-F1
#
_entry.id   AF-A0A1I3VL92-F1
#
_cell.length_a   1.000
_cell.length_b   1.000
_cell.length_c   1.000
_cell.angle_alpha   90.00
_cell.angle_beta   90.00
_cell.angle_gamma   90.00
#
_symmetry.space_group_name_H-M   'P 1'
#
loop_
_entity.id
_entity.type
_entity.pdbx_description
1 polymer ?
#
loop_
_entity_poly.entity_id
_entity_poly.type
_entity_poly.pdbx_seq_one_letter_code
_entity_poly.pdbx_strand_id
1 'polypeptide(L)'
;MSIEEFFDFPFTFTKRKDFTPCDTRPLWKASLIILILGVVGRNNSASLQKIHVANWVVKSAEHLNSILEWQGKEERMRPNVRLEPAIDHVLNFMISNKILEKENGSMCLTELGVEIYQELDQENVFCDEKRFLLESKKYLSEAAVKRIFEGV
;
A
#
# COMPACT_ATOMS: atom_id res chain seq x y z
N MET A 1 51.44 -8.57 1.88
CA MET A 1 50.55 -7.58 2.48
C MET A 1 50.37 -8.01 3.93
N SER A 2 50.98 -7.26 4.84
CA SER A 2 51.02 -7.62 6.27
C SER A 2 49.87 -6.92 7.00
N ILE A 3 49.45 -7.47 8.14
CA ILE A 3 48.30 -6.94 8.90
C ILE A 3 48.55 -5.51 9.39
N GLU A 4 49.81 -5.12 9.58
CA GLU A 4 50.18 -3.78 10.03
C GLU A 4 49.78 -2.70 9.02
N GLU A 5 49.80 -3.01 7.72
CA GLU A 5 49.44 -2.07 6.63
C GLU A 5 47.95 -1.66 6.67
N PHE A 6 47.10 -2.40 7.38
CA PHE A 6 45.65 -2.14 7.49
C PHE A 6 45.31 -1.09 8.56
N PHE A 7 46.20 -0.87 9.54
CA PHE A 7 45.95 0.05 10.66
C PHE A 7 46.22 1.51 10.33
N ASP A 8 46.98 1.78 9.25
CA ASP A 8 47.27 3.13 8.77
C ASP A 8 46.17 3.71 7.87
N PHE A 9 45.10 2.95 7.58
CA PHE A 9 43.94 3.45 6.88
C PHE A 9 43.00 4.21 7.83
N PRO A 10 42.57 5.45 7.49
CA PRO A 10 41.61 6.18 8.30
C PRO A 10 40.25 5.45 8.27
N PHE A 11 39.88 4.82 9.37
CA PHE A 11 38.53 4.27 9.56
C PHE A 11 37.60 5.36 10.10
N THR A 12 36.41 5.47 9.52
CA THR A 12 35.35 6.34 10.03
C THR A 12 34.19 5.48 10.51
N PHE A 13 33.87 5.55 11.80
CA PHE A 13 32.68 4.90 12.35
C PHE A 13 31.45 5.79 12.17
N THR A 14 30.84 5.75 10.99
CA THR A 14 29.51 6.37 10.79
C THR A 14 28.41 5.36 11.11
N LYS A 15 27.52 5.69 12.05
CA LYS A 15 26.29 4.93 12.28
C LYS A 15 25.50 4.87 10.97
N ARG A 16 25.39 3.68 10.38
CA ARG A 16 24.54 3.46 9.21
C ARG A 16 23.09 3.56 9.65
N LYS A 17 22.21 4.09 8.79
CA LYS A 17 20.77 4.11 9.07
C LYS A 17 20.29 2.66 9.19
N ASP A 18 19.51 2.37 10.21
CA ASP A 18 18.82 1.09 10.33
C ASP A 18 17.71 1.06 9.29
N PHE A 19 17.97 0.42 8.16
CA PHE A 19 16.94 0.14 7.16
C PHE A 19 16.10 -1.04 7.66
N THR A 20 15.02 -0.74 8.38
CA THR A 20 13.96 -1.72 8.67
C THR A 20 13.34 -2.10 7.31
N PRO A 21 13.43 -3.36 6.84
CA PRO A 21 12.81 -3.78 5.58
C PRO A 21 11.34 -3.32 5.53
N CYS A 22 10.82 -2.94 4.35
CA CYS A 22 9.40 -2.54 4.23
C CYS A 22 8.44 -3.59 4.81
N ASP A 23 8.81 -4.87 4.74
CA ASP A 23 8.07 -6.01 5.27
C ASP A 23 7.99 -6.03 6.81
N THR A 24 8.86 -5.26 7.48
CA THR A 24 8.98 -5.18 8.95
C THR A 24 8.35 -3.93 9.55
N ARG A 25 7.56 -3.16 8.77
CA ARG A 25 6.80 -2.00 9.26
C ARG A 25 5.29 -2.27 9.24
N PRO A 26 4.78 -3.22 10.06
CA PRO A 26 3.37 -3.61 10.04
C PRO A 26 2.44 -2.45 10.37
N LEU A 27 2.84 -1.55 11.27
CA LEU A 27 2.05 -0.37 11.63
C LEU A 27 1.90 0.60 10.46
N TRP A 28 2.98 0.89 9.74
CA TRP A 28 2.93 1.75 8.56
C TRP A 28 2.02 1.15 7.47
N LYS A 29 2.11 -0.16 7.24
CA LYS A 29 1.23 -0.86 6.30
C LYS A 29 -0.23 -0.86 6.76
N ALA A 30 -0.48 -1.03 8.06
CA ALA A 30 -1.82 -0.96 8.62
C ALA A 30 -2.44 0.43 8.40
N SER A 31 -1.70 1.49 8.71
CA SER A 31 -2.12 2.88 8.44
C SER A 31 -2.39 3.11 6.95
N LEU A 32 -1.53 2.60 6.06
CA LEU A 32 -1.74 2.69 4.62
C LEU A 32 -3.01 1.94 4.17
N ILE A 33 -3.28 0.75 4.71
CA ILE A 33 -4.51 0.00 4.40
C ILE A 33 -5.75 0.77 4.85
N ILE A 34 -5.70 1.41 6.02
CA ILE A 34 -6.79 2.27 6.51
C ILE A 34 -7.03 3.42 5.52
N LEU A 35 -5.97 4.10 5.08
CA LEU A 35 -6.06 5.16 4.06
C LEU A 35 -6.59 4.65 2.72
N ILE A 36 -6.14 3.47 2.26
CA ILE A 36 -6.65 2.84 1.04
C ILE A 36 -8.17 2.62 1.14
N LEU A 37 -8.64 2.03 2.23
CA LEU A 37 -10.06 1.75 2.42
C LEU A 37 -10.89 3.04 2.51
N GLY A 38 -10.41 4.05 3.23
CA GLY A 38 -11.12 5.33 3.36
C GLY A 38 -11.11 6.17 2.08
N VAL A 39 -10.02 6.15 1.31
CA VAL A 39 -9.90 6.99 0.11
C VAL A 39 -10.52 6.34 -1.12
N VAL A 40 -10.15 5.09 -1.44
CA VAL A 40 -10.57 4.41 -2.68
C VAL A 40 -11.72 3.43 -2.48
N GLY A 41 -11.97 2.97 -1.25
CA GLY A 41 -13.08 2.09 -0.92
C GLY A 41 -14.44 2.78 -1.05
N ARG A 42 -15.48 1.99 -1.29
CA ARG A 42 -16.87 2.45 -1.20
C ARG A 42 -17.37 2.11 0.19
N ASN A 43 -17.91 3.09 0.93
CA ASN A 43 -18.29 2.91 2.33
C ASN A 43 -17.16 2.30 3.17
N ASN A 44 -15.92 2.76 2.97
CA ASN A 44 -14.73 2.24 3.66
C ASN A 44 -14.48 0.73 3.47
N SER A 45 -14.97 0.19 2.34
CA SER A 45 -14.89 -1.21 1.98
C SER A 45 -14.28 -1.42 0.60
N ALA A 46 -13.47 -2.47 0.47
CA ALA A 46 -12.86 -2.87 -0.80
C ALA A 46 -12.58 -4.38 -0.84
N SER A 47 -12.53 -4.95 -2.05
CA SER A 47 -12.04 -6.31 -2.24
C SER A 47 -10.54 -6.42 -1.93
N LEU A 48 -10.08 -7.64 -1.60
CA LEU A 48 -8.65 -7.90 -1.38
C LEU A 48 -7.81 -7.50 -2.60
N GLN A 49 -8.29 -7.81 -3.82
CA GLN A 49 -7.62 -7.42 -5.06
C GLN A 49 -7.44 -5.91 -5.16
N LYS A 50 -8.48 -5.14 -4.82
CA LYS A 50 -8.42 -3.67 -4.88
C LYS A 50 -7.44 -3.11 -3.86
N ILE A 51 -7.35 -3.68 -2.67
CA ILE A 51 -6.36 -3.29 -1.65
C ILE A 51 -4.93 -3.51 -2.18
N HIS A 52 -4.66 -4.67 -2.78
CA HIS A 52 -3.35 -4.96 -3.37
C HIS A 52 -3.02 -4.03 -4.54
N VAL A 53 -3.97 -3.76 -5.44
CA VAL A 53 -3.77 -2.81 -6.55
C VAL A 53 -3.48 -1.41 -6.01
N ALA A 54 -4.26 -0.91 -5.05
CA ALA A 54 -4.04 0.41 -4.46
C ALA A 54 -2.69 0.49 -3.74
N ASN A 55 -2.30 -0.54 -2.97
CA ASN A 55 -0.98 -0.64 -2.36
C ASN A 55 0.14 -0.68 -3.42
N TRP A 56 -0.09 -1.30 -4.58
CA TRP A 56 0.88 -1.30 -5.67
C TRP A 56 1.03 0.09 -6.29
N VAL A 57 -0.09 0.79 -6.53
CA VAL A 57 -0.11 2.16 -7.09
C VAL A 57 0.70 3.12 -6.24
N VAL A 58 0.59 3.05 -4.91
CA VAL A 58 1.25 4.03 -4.03
C VAL A 58 2.78 3.90 -4.01
N LYS A 59 3.36 2.80 -4.54
CA LYS A 59 4.80 2.52 -4.45
C LYS A 59 5.66 3.31 -5.43
N SER A 60 5.11 3.80 -6.54
CA SER A 60 5.89 4.58 -7.52
C SER A 60 4.99 5.40 -8.44
N ALA A 61 5.55 6.51 -8.96
CA ALA A 61 4.86 7.33 -9.97
C ALA A 61 4.62 6.56 -11.28
N GLU A 62 5.50 5.60 -11.61
CA GLU A 62 5.33 4.73 -12.77
C GLU A 62 4.07 3.84 -12.63
N HIS A 63 3.85 3.26 -11.45
CA HIS A 63 2.65 2.47 -11.19
C HIS A 63 1.39 3.32 -11.29
N LEU A 64 1.40 4.53 -10.72
CA LEU A 64 0.29 5.46 -10.88
C LEU A 64 0.04 5.78 -12.35
N ASN A 65 1.06 6.16 -13.11
CA ASN A 65 0.94 6.50 -14.53
C ASN A 65 0.36 5.33 -15.33
N SER A 66 0.77 4.09 -15.04
CA SER A 66 0.20 2.91 -15.72
C SER A 66 -1.33 2.79 -15.51
N ILE A 67 -1.85 3.13 -14.33
CA ILE A 67 -3.30 3.15 -14.05
C ILE A 67 -3.97 4.32 -14.77
N LEU A 68 -3.34 5.49 -14.77
CA LEU A 68 -3.86 6.70 -15.43
C LEU A 68 -3.90 6.55 -16.96
N GLU A 69 -2.93 5.85 -17.53
CA GLU A 69 -2.88 5.51 -18.96
C GLU A 69 -3.90 4.43 -19.31
N TRP A 70 -4.04 3.40 -18.47
CA TRP A 70 -5.00 2.32 -18.71
C TRP A 70 -6.47 2.76 -18.57
N GLN A 71 -6.77 3.68 -17.64
CA GLN A 71 -8.12 4.25 -17.41
C GLN A 71 -9.26 3.24 -17.17
N GLY A 72 -8.97 1.99 -16.82
CA GLY A 72 -10.00 0.97 -16.65
C GLY A 72 -10.56 0.37 -17.95
N LYS A 73 -9.90 0.62 -19.09
CA LYS A 73 -10.37 0.26 -20.43
C LYS A 73 -9.68 -0.99 -20.97
N GLU A 74 -10.45 -1.93 -21.51
CA GLU A 74 -9.93 -3.22 -22.00
C GLU A 74 -9.05 -3.08 -23.24
N GLU A 75 -9.28 -2.05 -24.06
CA GLU A 75 -8.51 -1.81 -25.30
C GLU A 75 -7.09 -1.28 -25.03
N ARG A 76 -6.77 -0.96 -23.77
CA ARG A 76 -5.47 -0.40 -23.37
C ARG A 76 -4.60 -1.45 -22.68
N MET A 77 -3.28 -1.22 -22.73
CA MET A 77 -2.32 -2.07 -22.03
C MET A 77 -2.63 -2.09 -20.53
N ARG A 78 -2.78 -3.29 -19.98
CA ARG A 78 -3.13 -3.47 -18.57
C ARG A 78 -1.91 -3.28 -17.67
N PRO A 79 -2.07 -2.70 -16.48
CA PRO A 79 -1.01 -2.61 -15.50
C PRO A 79 -0.54 -4.00 -15.06
N ASN A 80 0.78 -4.21 -15.00
CA ASN A 80 1.38 -5.44 -14.49
C ASN A 80 1.49 -5.39 -12.96
N VAL A 81 0.38 -5.60 -12.27
CA VAL A 81 0.29 -5.50 -10.81
C VAL A 81 0.92 -6.71 -10.14
N ARG A 82 1.83 -6.46 -9.19
CA ARG A 82 2.38 -7.49 -8.31
C ARG A 82 1.71 -7.46 -6.94
N LEU A 83 1.06 -8.56 -6.58
CA LEU A 83 0.47 -8.77 -5.26
C LEU A 83 1.56 -8.91 -4.19
N GLU A 84 1.29 -8.45 -2.97
CA GLU A 84 2.26 -8.44 -1.89
C GLU A 84 1.78 -9.26 -0.69
N PRO A 85 2.31 -10.48 -0.45
CA PRO A 85 1.83 -11.36 0.63
C PRO A 85 1.86 -10.73 2.04
N ALA A 86 2.76 -9.76 2.28
CA ALA A 86 2.81 -9.03 3.54
C ALA A 86 1.50 -8.29 3.86
N ILE A 87 0.73 -7.88 2.85
CA ILE A 87 -0.58 -7.24 3.03
C ILE A 87 -1.55 -8.20 3.72
N ASP A 88 -1.57 -9.49 3.35
CA ASP A 88 -2.50 -10.46 3.91
C ASP A 88 -2.22 -10.70 5.41
N HIS A 89 -0.94 -10.71 5.80
CA HIS A 89 -0.55 -10.77 7.21
C HIS A 89 -1.01 -9.55 8.01
N VAL A 90 -0.86 -8.35 7.44
CA VAL A 90 -1.29 -7.11 8.10
C VAL A 90 -2.81 -7.05 8.19
N LEU A 91 -3.55 -7.47 7.17
CA LEU A 91 -5.02 -7.56 7.20
C LEU A 91 -5.49 -8.49 8.33
N ASN A 92 -4.88 -9.69 8.45
CA ASN A 92 -5.22 -10.62 9.54
C ASN A 92 -4.91 -10.02 10.93
N PHE A 93 -3.80 -9.29 11.06
CA PHE A 93 -3.47 -8.56 12.28
C PHE A 93 -4.53 -7.49 12.60
N MET A 94 -4.94 -6.69 11.62
CA MET A 94 -5.94 -5.63 11.81
C MET A 94 -7.34 -6.18 12.14
N ILE A 95 -7.73 -7.30 11.53
CA ILE A 95 -8.97 -8.01 11.85
C ILE A 95 -8.94 -8.52 13.30
N SER A 96 -7.82 -9.12 13.72
CA SER A 96 -7.65 -9.62 15.09
C SER A 96 -7.74 -8.48 16.14
N ASN A 97 -7.36 -7.26 15.75
CA ASN A 97 -7.44 -6.06 16.58
C ASN A 97 -8.76 -5.27 16.38
N LYS A 98 -9.76 -5.81 15.67
CA LYS A 98 -11.07 -5.19 15.43
C LYS A 98 -11.01 -3.82 14.73
N ILE A 99 -9.94 -3.55 13.99
CA ILE A 99 -9.81 -2.36 13.13
C ILE A 99 -10.52 -2.59 11.79
N LEU A 100 -10.47 -3.83 11.32
CA LEU A 100 -11.18 -4.28 10.12
C LEU A 100 -12.12 -5.43 10.45
N GLU A 101 -13.11 -5.60 9.60
CA GLU A 101 -13.95 -6.79 9.54
C GLU A 101 -14.09 -7.27 8.10
N LYS A 102 -14.46 -8.55 7.94
CA LYS A 102 -14.72 -9.14 6.64
C LYS A 102 -16.21 -9.27 6.42
N GLU A 103 -16.73 -8.57 5.43
CA GLU A 103 -18.14 -8.57 5.07
C GLU A 103 -18.31 -8.91 3.59
N ASN A 104 -19.11 -9.93 3.27
CA ASN A 104 -19.43 -10.32 1.89
C ASN A 104 -18.22 -10.45 0.95
N GLY A 105 -17.08 -10.92 1.48
CA GLY A 105 -15.83 -11.09 0.72
C GLY A 105 -14.97 -9.84 0.57
N SER A 106 -15.40 -8.69 1.11
CA SER A 106 -14.65 -7.45 1.18
C SER A 106 -14.08 -7.21 2.59
N MET A 107 -13.05 -6.37 2.69
CA MET A 107 -12.56 -5.86 3.97
C MET A 107 -13.18 -4.48 4.21
N CYS A 108 -13.73 -4.28 5.40
CA CYS A 108 -14.41 -3.05 5.81
C CYS A 108 -13.72 -2.46 7.04
N LEU A 109 -13.58 -1.13 7.10
CA LEU A 109 -13.24 -0.47 8.38
C LEU A 109 -14.39 -0.62 9.37
N THR A 110 -14.08 -1.01 10.60
CA THR A 110 -15.01 -0.92 11.73
C THR A 110 -15.15 0.54 12.19
N GLU A 111 -16.00 0.81 13.17
CA GLU A 111 -16.10 2.14 13.80
C GLU A 111 -14.73 2.67 14.27
N LEU A 112 -13.96 1.83 14.98
CA LEU A 112 -12.59 2.14 15.39
C LEU A 112 -11.67 2.42 14.19
N GLY A 113 -11.78 1.63 13.12
CA GLY A 113 -10.99 1.84 11.91
C GLY A 113 -11.31 3.17 11.23
N VAL A 114 -12.57 3.61 11.27
CA VAL A 114 -13.02 4.89 10.73
C VAL A 114 -12.51 6.07 11.56
N GLU A 115 -12.51 5.96 12.89
CA GLU A 115 -11.91 6.97 13.77
C GLU A 115 -10.42 7.17 13.46
N ILE A 116 -9.66 6.08 13.37
CA ILE A 116 -8.23 6.12 13.00
C ILE A 116 -8.04 6.71 11.61
N TYR A 117 -8.90 6.38 10.65
CA TYR A 117 -8.85 6.98 9.31
C TYR A 117 -9.00 8.50 9.36
N GLN A 118 -9.95 9.02 10.14
CA GLN A 118 -10.20 10.46 10.25
C GLN A 118 -8.99 11.20 10.85
N GLU A 119 -8.36 10.63 11.87
CA GLU A 119 -7.12 11.17 12.43
C GLU A 119 -5.99 11.16 11.39
N LEU A 120 -5.76 10.00 10.74
CA LEU A 120 -4.71 9.86 9.72
C LEU A 120 -4.92 10.81 8.53
N ASP A 121 -6.17 11.05 8.11
CA ASP A 121 -6.49 11.90 6.97
C ASP A 121 -6.18 13.38 7.26
N GLN A 122 -6.40 13.83 8.49
CA GLN A 122 -6.13 15.20 8.94
C GLN A 122 -4.64 15.48 9.15
N GLU A 123 -3.85 14.46 9.49
CA GLU A 123 -2.42 14.59 9.75
C GLU A 123 -1.60 14.77 8.45
N ASN A 124 -0.49 15.51 8.54
CA ASN A 124 0.43 15.74 7.42
C ASN A 124 1.40 14.56 7.21
N VAL A 125 0.83 13.37 7.09
CA VAL A 125 1.49 12.08 6.90
C VAL A 125 0.97 11.42 5.62
N PHE A 126 1.75 10.49 5.05
CA PHE A 126 1.39 9.77 3.82
C PHE A 126 1.02 10.69 2.64
N CYS A 127 1.69 11.84 2.53
CA CYS A 127 1.30 12.90 1.59
C CYS A 127 1.27 12.41 0.14
N ASP A 128 2.30 11.67 -0.28
CA ASP A 128 2.40 11.12 -1.62
C ASP A 128 1.41 9.98 -1.84
N GLU A 129 1.23 9.10 -0.86
CA GLU A 129 0.30 7.98 -0.94
C GLU A 129 -1.15 8.48 -1.02
N LYS A 130 -1.54 9.44 -0.18
CA LYS A 130 -2.86 10.10 -0.23
C LYS A 130 -3.10 10.71 -1.62
N ARG A 131 -2.10 11.43 -2.16
CA ARG A 131 -2.18 12.02 -3.49
C ARG A 131 -2.34 10.95 -4.59
N PHE A 132 -1.52 9.90 -4.58
CA PHE A 132 -1.61 8.80 -5.56
C PHE A 132 -2.95 8.06 -5.49
N LEU A 133 -3.49 7.85 -4.28
CA LEU A 133 -4.81 7.25 -4.08
C LEU A 133 -5.93 8.14 -4.64
N LEU A 134 -5.88 9.45 -4.40
CA LEU A 134 -6.87 10.40 -4.91
C LEU A 134 -6.84 10.49 -6.45
N GLU A 135 -5.65 10.56 -7.05
CA GLU A 135 -5.48 10.64 -8.51
C GLU A 135 -5.98 9.36 -9.22
N SER A 136 -5.75 8.19 -8.62
CA SER A 136 -6.14 6.89 -9.19
C SER A 136 -7.57 6.46 -8.86
N LYS A 137 -8.21 7.01 -7.82
CA LYS A 137 -9.52 6.60 -7.27
C LYS A 137 -10.58 6.28 -8.33
N LYS A 138 -10.76 7.16 -9.31
CA LYS A 138 -11.80 7.02 -10.36
C LYS A 138 -11.57 5.81 -11.30
N TYR A 139 -10.36 5.26 -11.34
CA TYR A 139 -9.98 4.12 -12.19
C TYR A 139 -9.91 2.81 -11.41
N LEU A 140 -10.12 2.83 -10.09
CA LEU A 140 -10.06 1.66 -9.21
C LEU A 140 -11.46 1.19 -8.79
N SER A 141 -12.42 1.13 -9.72
CA SER A 141 -13.68 0.43 -9.46
C SER A 141 -13.45 -1.07 -9.31
N GLU A 142 -14.31 -1.78 -8.58
CA GLU A 142 -14.17 -3.25 -8.42
C GLU A 142 -14.17 -3.97 -9.78
N ALA A 143 -15.01 -3.52 -10.72
CA ALA A 143 -15.04 -4.05 -12.08
C ALA A 143 -13.72 -3.77 -12.84
N ALA A 144 -13.14 -2.58 -12.70
CA ALA A 144 -11.84 -2.28 -13.29
C ALA A 144 -10.75 -3.15 -12.68
N VAL A 145 -10.64 -3.18 -11.35
CA VAL A 145 -9.66 -4.02 -10.65
C VAL A 145 -9.75 -5.48 -11.09
N LYS A 146 -10.96 -6.02 -11.24
CA LYS A 146 -11.15 -7.39 -11.72
C LYS A 146 -10.55 -7.62 -13.12
N ARG A 147 -10.75 -6.68 -14.07
CA ARG A 147 -10.18 -6.76 -15.43
C ARG A 147 -8.65 -6.78 -15.46
N ILE A 148 -7.97 -6.24 -14.45
CA ILE A 148 -6.50 -6.32 -14.34
C ILE A 148 -6.07 -7.79 -14.26
N PHE A 149 -6.85 -8.63 -13.59
CA PHE A 149 -6.53 -10.04 -13.33
C PHE A 149 -7.29 -11.02 -14.23
N GLU A 150 -8.27 -10.58 -15.03
CA GLU A 150 -9.02 -11.46 -15.93
C GLU A 150 -8.14 -11.93 -17.11
N GLY A 151 -7.86 -13.23 -17.23
CA GLY A 151 -7.06 -13.79 -18.34
C GLY A 151 -5.58 -13.99 -18.03
N VAL A 152 -5.20 -13.91 -16.75
CA VAL A 152 -3.99 -14.54 -16.19
C VAL A 152 -4.32 -15.97 -15.77
#